data_AF-A0A9E5IE27-F1
#
_entry.id   AF-A0A9E5IE27-F1
#
_cell.length_a   1.000
_cell.length_b   1.000
_cell.length_c   1.000
_cell.angle_alpha   90.00
_cell.angle_beta   90.00
_cell.angle_gamma   90.00
#
_symmetry.space_group_name_H-M   'P 1'
#
loop_
_entity.id
_entity.type
_entity.pdbx_description
1 polymer ?
#
loop_
_entity_poly.entity_id
_entity_poly.type
_entity_poly.pdbx_seq_one_letter_code
_entity_poly.pdbx_strand_id
1 'polypeptide(L)' 'MISELSRAQGAMAGLAIGDAIGRPVEGMSAEQIREKYGSVKDFVNLTPGGSDDTEYALLTGSAILKYGKS' A
#
# COMPACT_ATOMS: atom_id res chain seq x y z
N MET A 1 18.30 9.19 -15.38
CA MET A 1 18.54 8.03 -14.49
C MET A 1 17.74 8.27 -13.22
N ILE A 2 16.94 7.29 -12.76
CA ILE A 2 16.15 7.42 -11.52
C ILE A 2 17.10 7.21 -10.33
N SER A 3 17.05 8.09 -9.32
CA SER A 3 17.91 8.01 -8.14
C SER A 3 17.44 6.94 -7.15
N GLU A 4 18.33 6.46 -6.27
CA GLU A 4 17.96 5.54 -5.19
C GLU A 4 16.92 6.16 -4.24
N LEU A 5 17.00 7.46 -3.97
CA LEU A 5 15.98 8.15 -3.18
C LEU A 5 14.62 8.11 -3.87
N SER A 6 14.58 8.36 -5.17
CA SER A 6 13.34 8.29 -5.95
C SER A 6 12.75 6.87 -5.96
N ARG A 7 13.60 5.84 -5.98
CA ARG A 7 13.16 4.44 -5.85
C ARG A 7 12.59 4.17 -4.46
N ALA A 8 13.26 4.61 -3.40
CA ALA A 8 12.80 4.44 -2.03
C ALA A 8 11.46 5.15 -1.78
N GLN A 9 11.30 6.38 -2.27
CA GLN A 9 10.04 7.12 -2.23
C GLN A 9 8.93 6.40 -3.00
N GLY A 10 9.25 5.92 -4.21
CA GLY A 10 8.31 5.14 -5.02
C GLY A 10 7.88 3.84 -4.34
N ALA A 11 8.79 3.16 -3.63
CA ALA A 11 8.47 1.96 -2.87
C ALA A 11 7.51 2.25 -1.71
N MET A 12 7.78 3.29 -0.91
CA MET A 12 6.91 3.68 0.20
C MET A 12 5.54 4.16 -0.28
N ALA A 13 5.49 4.99 -1.32
CA ALA A 13 4.22 5.45 -1.90
C ALA A 13 3.46 4.31 -2.57
N GLY A 14 4.17 3.42 -3.29
CA GLY A 14 3.58 2.26 -3.95
C GLY A 14 2.96 1.27 -2.97
N LEU A 15 3.59 1.07 -1.80
CA LEU A 15 3.01 0.29 -0.71
C LEU A 15 1.69 0.90 -0.24
N ALA A 16 1.67 2.19 0.09
CA ALA A 16 0.45 2.86 0.57
C ALA A 16 -0.68 2.90 -0.47
N ILE A 17 -0.34 3.10 -1.74
CA ILE A 17 -1.32 3.05 -2.85
C ILE A 17 -1.85 1.63 -3.02
N GLY A 18 -0.98 0.63 -3.03
CA GLY A 18 -1.36 -0.78 -3.20
C GLY A 18 -2.28 -1.27 -2.09
N ASP A 19 -1.95 -0.94 -0.84
CA ASP A 19 -2.78 -1.20 0.34
C ASP A 19 -4.17 -0.56 0.18
N ALA A 20 -4.25 0.74 -0.11
CA ALA A 20 -5.52 1.43 -0.28
C ALA A 20 -6.38 0.90 -1.46
N ILE A 21 -5.75 0.38 -2.52
CA ILE A 21 -6.44 -0.30 -3.65
C ILE A 21 -6.92 -1.69 -3.24
N GLY A 22 -6.12 -2.44 -2.49
CA GLY A 22 -6.41 -3.83 -2.09
C GLY A 22 -7.43 -3.95 -0.98
N ARG A 23 -7.44 -3.00 -0.03
CA ARG A 23 -8.29 -3.03 1.16
C ARG A 23 -9.79 -3.25 0.88
N PRO A 24 -10.44 -2.59 -0.10
CA PRO A 24 -11.86 -2.81 -0.38
C PRO A 24 -12.23 -4.22 -0.91
N VAL A 25 -11.23 -5.01 -1.30
CA VAL A 25 -11.40 -6.38 -1.82
C VAL A 25 -10.74 -7.43 -0.92
N GLU A 26 -10.27 -7.03 0.26
CA GLU A 26 -9.70 -7.94 1.23
C GLU A 26 -10.70 -9.04 1.63
N GLY A 27 -10.23 -10.28 1.69
CA GLY A 27 -11.06 -11.45 2.00
C GLY A 27 -11.99 -11.92 0.87
N MET A 28 -12.05 -11.21 -0.26
CA MET A 28 -12.81 -11.65 -1.44
C MET A 28 -12.02 -12.66 -2.27
N SER A 29 -12.71 -13.64 -2.84
CA SER A 29 -12.13 -14.51 -3.87
C SER A 29 -11.95 -13.74 -5.19
N ALA A 30 -11.06 -14.22 -6.05
CA ALA A 30 -10.87 -13.63 -7.38
C ALA A 30 -12.16 -13.64 -8.22
N GLU A 31 -13.07 -14.60 -7.99
CA GLU A 31 -14.37 -14.65 -8.66
C GLU A 31 -15.31 -13.55 -8.15
N GLN A 32 -15.40 -13.37 -6.83
CA GLN A 32 -16.20 -12.31 -6.23
C GLN A 32 -15.71 -10.92 -6.65
N ILE A 33 -14.39 -10.72 -6.79
CA ILE A 33 -13.82 -9.46 -7.28
C ILE A 33 -14.24 -9.22 -8.73
N ARG A 34 -14.17 -10.25 -9.59
CA ARG A 34 -14.59 -10.13 -11.00
C ARG A 34 -16.09 -9.87 -11.14
N GLU A 35 -16.91 -10.54 -10.35
CA GLU A 35 -18.36 -10.35 -10.38
C GLU A 35 -18.76 -8.93 -9.96
N LYS A 36 -18.16 -8.40 -8.89
CA LYS A 36 -18.51 -7.09 -8.34
C LYS A 36 -17.85 -5.91 -9.07
N TYR A 37 -16.58 -6.05 -9.45
CA TYR A 37 -15.77 -4.93 -9.97
C TYR A 37 -15.22 -5.18 -11.38
N GLY A 38 -15.33 -6.39 -11.92
CA GLY A 38 -14.63 -6.80 -13.14
C GLY A 38 -13.12 -6.88 -12.92
N SER A 39 -12.46 -5.71 -12.96
CA SER A 39 -11.04 -5.57 -12.64
C SER A 39 -10.82 -4.30 -11.82
N VAL A 40 -10.15 -4.41 -10.69
CA VAL A 40 -9.72 -3.26 -9.89
C VAL A 40 -8.51 -2.63 -10.56
N LYS A 41 -8.66 -1.41 -11.08
CA LYS A 41 -7.61 -0.65 -11.79
C LYS A 41 -7.31 0.71 -11.15
N ASP A 42 -8.12 1.11 -10.19
CA ASP A 42 -8.05 2.39 -9.48
C ASP A 42 -8.73 2.21 -8.10
N PHE A 43 -8.76 3.27 -7.29
CA PHE A 43 -9.50 3.29 -6.04
C PHE A 43 -11.00 3.06 -6.27
N VAL A 44 -11.53 2.00 -5.67
CA VAL A 44 -12.96 1.65 -5.76
C VAL A 44 -13.78 2.12 -4.56
N ASN A 45 -13.13 2.69 -3.54
CA ASN A 45 -13.78 3.30 -2.37
C ASN A 45 -13.79 4.84 -2.50
N LEU A 46 -14.86 5.49 -2.02
CA LEU A 46 -15.00 6.95 -2.01
C LEU A 46 -14.04 7.62 -1.01
N THR A 47 -13.57 6.88 -0.02
CA THR A 47 -12.59 7.32 0.97
C THR A 47 -11.41 6.34 1.00
N PRO A 48 -10.53 6.36 -0.01
CA PRO A 48 -9.39 5.46 -0.06
C PRO A 48 -8.42 5.77 1.09
N GLY A 49 -7.91 4.71 1.71
CA GLY A 49 -6.95 4.82 2.80
C GLY A 49 -6.33 3.47 3.10
N GLY A 50 -5.04 3.49 3.46
CA GLY A 50 -4.31 2.29 3.86
C GLY A 50 -4.85 1.65 5.15
N SER A 51 -4.33 0.48 5.46
CA SER A 51 -4.60 -0.29 6.67
C SER A 51 -3.38 -0.30 7.61
N ASP A 52 -3.40 -1.26 8.53
CA ASP A 52 -2.27 -1.66 9.36
C ASP A 52 -1.00 -1.96 8.56
N ASP A 53 -1.09 -2.38 7.30
CA ASP A 53 0.07 -2.61 6.41
C ASP A 53 0.92 -1.33 6.26
N THR A 54 0.27 -0.21 5.88
CA THR A 54 0.95 1.08 5.77
C THR A 54 1.40 1.59 7.14
N GLU A 55 0.58 1.42 8.18
CA GLU A 55 0.91 1.87 9.54
C GLU A 55 2.17 1.16 10.07
N TYR A 56 2.27 -0.16 9.90
CA TYR A 56 3.42 -0.94 10.37
C TYR A 56 4.67 -0.71 9.53
N ALA A 57 4.54 -0.44 8.22
CA ALA A 57 5.67 -0.03 7.40
C ALA A 57 6.27 1.30 7.92
N LEU A 58 5.42 2.29 8.20
CA LEU A 58 5.84 3.59 8.75
C LEU A 58 6.40 3.46 10.16
N LEU A 59 5.78 2.63 11.01
CA LEU A 59 6.27 2.35 12.36
C LEU A 59 7.66 1.71 12.32
N THR A 60 7.86 0.72 11.44
CA THR A 60 9.14 0.03 11.25
C THR A 60 10.21 1.01 10.77
N GLY A 61 9.92 1.82 9.74
CA GLY A 61 10.83 2.86 9.26
C GLY A 61 11.19 3.86 10.36
N SER A 62 10.21 4.30 11.14
CA SER A 62 10.42 5.23 12.26
C SER A 62 11.27 4.61 13.37
N ALA A 63 11.08 3.33 13.67
CA ALA A 63 11.89 2.61 14.66
C ALA A 63 13.35 2.48 14.20
N ILE A 64 13.59 2.17 12.93
CA ILE A 64 14.94 2.11 12.34
C ILE A 64 15.61 3.49 12.40
N LEU A 65 14.89 4.56 12.06
CA LEU A 65 15.43 5.93 12.15
C LEU A 65 15.79 6.32 13.59
N LYS A 66 15.01 5.85 14.57
CA LYS A 66 15.20 6.22 15.98
C LYS A 66 16.26 5.38 16.69
N TYR A 67 16.36 4.10 16.38
CA TYR A 67 17.16 3.14 17.16
C TYR A 67 18.15 2.33 16.32
N GLY A 68 18.11 2.43 14.99
CA GLY A 68 19.05 1.78 14.11
C GLY A 68 20.47 2.28 14.37
N LYS A 69 21.42 1.35 14.39
CA LYS A 69 22.84 1.67 14.48
C LYS A 69 23.46 1.64 13.09
N SER A 70 24.30 2.62 12.82
CA SER A 70 25.11 2.74 11.60
C SER A 70 26.26 1.75 11.57
#